data_AF-A0A8J1JFK0-F1
#
_entry.id   AF-A0A8J1JFK0-F1
#
_cell.length_a   1.000
_cell.length_b   1.000
_cell.length_c   1.000
_cell.angle_alpha   90.00
_cell.angle_beta   90.00
_cell.angle_gamma   90.00
#
_symmetry.space_group_name_H-M   'P 1'
#
loop_
_entity.id
_entity.type
_entity.pdbx_description
1 polymer ?
#
loop_
_entity_poly.entity_id
_entity_poly.type
_entity_poly.pdbx_seq_one_letter_code
_entity_poly.pdbx_strand_id
1 'polypeptide(L)'
;MEGPEGQVNGTQVKYESLALDTALGTLVVIMVYVAVKLSMDRVRQWRARVSILVVGAGPVGLTAALVAVRSGKVLNLTVLDERSRAVLLCRPQQIALDPRSVKFLLGLGVDFDNIEGCWHNDHFFTKIGVFQEHLLSILEQRKQTMDIRILLGTKFTEEYMRKIPQGEWPKIIVVADGSCGESSSLLGVCSEYIVESCNAYGANAALQRPDQRQVPTPEIRAHNLYFDLSAYGIDVNNAGKEASPQLGMRPGFHLKIYGTFRNRYIALACPSSDARVVRFLRYTPNSSIMKNIFHESFNAYKTDIEPRVSDLTLPHLQCSRRLFEVMLSHRRVTAAFIEGENIAVTLEGEAARVLNFDTGCGVNLGLRGLESSEEFIYKVATAVDQSDIIEALAAKIKHSKQVVEEFKFHGLAASVFE
;
A
#
# COMPACT_ATOMS: atom_id res chain seq x y z
N MET A 1 -40.33 -54.26 -66.23
CA MET A 1 -39.98 -53.93 -64.83
C MET A 1 -38.95 -52.81 -64.89
N GLU A 2 -39.40 -51.56 -64.86
CA GLU A 2 -38.57 -50.39 -64.57
C GLU A 2 -39.33 -49.64 -63.47
N GLY A 3 -38.74 -49.60 -62.28
CA GLY A 3 -39.39 -49.13 -61.06
C GLY A 3 -39.42 -47.60 -60.94
N PRO A 4 -40.29 -47.05 -60.07
CA PRO A 4 -40.41 -45.62 -59.82
C PRO A 4 -39.31 -45.15 -58.85
N GLU A 5 -38.04 -45.26 -59.22
CA GLU A 5 -36.91 -44.86 -58.34
C GLU A 5 -36.35 -43.46 -58.67
N GLY A 6 -36.72 -42.87 -59.83
CA GLY A 6 -36.15 -41.59 -60.29
C GLY A 6 -36.75 -40.32 -59.67
N GLN A 7 -37.95 -40.39 -59.10
CA GLN A 7 -38.68 -39.20 -58.59
C GLN A 7 -38.44 -38.92 -57.10
N VAL A 8 -38.00 -39.90 -56.32
CA VAL A 8 -37.72 -39.78 -54.88
C VAL A 8 -36.37 -39.09 -54.63
N ASN A 9 -35.39 -39.29 -55.51
CA ASN A 9 -34.05 -38.70 -55.37
C ASN A 9 -34.01 -37.19 -55.65
N GLY A 10 -34.84 -36.67 -56.56
CA GLY A 10 -34.81 -35.24 -56.94
C GLY A 10 -35.43 -34.30 -55.89
N THR A 11 -36.42 -34.77 -55.14
CA THR A 11 -37.00 -34.05 -53.99
C THR A 11 -36.05 -34.08 -52.80
N GLN A 12 -35.40 -35.22 -52.52
CA GLN A 12 -34.45 -35.36 -51.42
C GLN A 12 -33.23 -34.43 -51.58
N VAL A 13 -32.66 -34.35 -52.79
CA VAL A 13 -31.56 -33.43 -53.12
C VAL A 13 -31.98 -31.95 -53.02
N LYS A 14 -33.22 -31.62 -53.38
CA LYS A 14 -33.77 -30.25 -53.21
C LYS A 14 -33.92 -29.89 -51.73
N TYR A 15 -34.43 -30.80 -50.90
CA TYR A 15 -34.55 -30.57 -49.46
C TYR A 15 -33.18 -30.42 -48.78
N GLU A 16 -32.18 -31.22 -49.18
CA GLU A 16 -30.81 -31.09 -48.69
C GLU A 16 -30.17 -29.76 -49.11
N SER A 17 -30.36 -29.31 -50.35
CA SER A 17 -29.88 -28.00 -50.80
C SER A 17 -30.54 -26.84 -50.05
N LEU A 18 -31.85 -26.92 -49.80
CA LEU A 18 -32.60 -25.89 -49.07
C LEU A 18 -32.19 -25.85 -47.58
N ALA A 19 -31.95 -27.02 -46.99
CA ALA A 19 -31.46 -27.13 -45.62
C ALA A 19 -30.03 -26.58 -45.49
N LEU A 20 -29.15 -26.86 -46.46
CA LEU A 20 -27.81 -26.27 -46.54
C LEU A 20 -27.85 -24.76 -46.69
N ASP A 21 -28.71 -24.22 -47.56
CA ASP A 21 -28.87 -22.77 -47.74
C ASP A 21 -29.41 -22.09 -46.49
N THR A 22 -30.36 -22.74 -45.80
CA THR A 22 -30.91 -22.24 -44.52
C THR A 22 -29.86 -22.29 -43.40
N ALA A 23 -29.05 -23.35 -43.36
CA ALA A 23 -27.93 -23.50 -42.42
C ALA A 23 -26.83 -22.46 -42.68
N LEU A 24 -26.48 -22.23 -43.95
CA LEU A 24 -25.52 -21.19 -44.35
C LEU A 24 -26.06 -19.79 -44.03
N GLY A 25 -27.34 -19.53 -44.31
CA GLY A 25 -28.00 -18.27 -43.99
C GLY A 25 -28.03 -18.00 -42.48
N THR A 26 -28.40 -18.99 -41.67
CA THR A 26 -28.36 -18.86 -40.20
C THR A 26 -26.94 -18.67 -39.68
N LEU A 27 -25.96 -19.39 -40.21
CA LEU A 27 -24.55 -19.24 -39.82
C LEU A 27 -24.02 -17.84 -40.16
N VAL A 28 -24.34 -17.32 -41.34
CA VAL A 28 -23.99 -15.93 -41.73
C VAL A 28 -24.66 -14.92 -40.80
N VAL A 29 -25.94 -15.08 -40.49
CA VAL A 29 -26.65 -14.18 -39.57
C VAL A 29 -26.04 -14.22 -38.17
N ILE A 30 -25.69 -15.40 -37.66
CA ILE A 30 -25.01 -15.54 -36.36
C ILE A 30 -23.63 -14.87 -36.40
N MET A 31 -22.84 -15.08 -37.46
CA MET A 31 -21.51 -14.48 -37.60
C MET A 31 -21.59 -12.95 -37.68
N VAL A 32 -22.53 -12.40 -38.44
CA VAL A 32 -22.76 -10.95 -38.51
C VAL A 32 -23.22 -10.40 -37.16
N TYR A 33 -24.17 -11.06 -36.49
CA TYR A 33 -24.64 -10.66 -35.16
C TYR A 33 -23.49 -10.64 -34.15
N VAL A 34 -22.67 -11.70 -34.11
CA VAL A 34 -21.50 -11.80 -33.23
C VAL A 34 -20.49 -10.70 -33.55
N ALA A 35 -20.17 -10.47 -34.83
CA ALA A 35 -19.23 -9.43 -35.24
C ALA A 35 -19.72 -8.02 -34.85
N VAL A 36 -21.01 -7.72 -35.06
CA VAL A 36 -21.61 -6.43 -34.68
C VAL A 36 -21.62 -6.28 -33.17
N LYS A 37 -22.05 -7.31 -32.43
CA LYS A 37 -22.09 -7.28 -30.96
C LYS A 37 -20.69 -7.05 -30.38
N LEU A 38 -19.69 -7.82 -30.83
CA LEU A 38 -18.30 -7.66 -30.39
C LEU A 38 -17.74 -6.27 -30.72
N SER A 39 -18.08 -5.72 -31.90
CA SER A 39 -17.65 -4.37 -32.28
C SER A 39 -18.30 -3.30 -31.41
N MET A 40 -19.61 -3.41 -31.15
CA MET A 40 -20.34 -2.50 -30.27
C MET A 40 -19.85 -2.57 -28.83
N ASP A 41 -19.62 -3.77 -28.31
CA ASP A 41 -19.06 -3.97 -26.97
C ASP A 41 -17.68 -3.35 -26.86
N ARG A 42 -16.82 -3.52 -27.88
CA ARG A 42 -15.50 -2.91 -27.91
C ARG A 42 -15.57 -1.37 -27.93
N VAL A 43 -16.49 -0.79 -28.69
CA VAL A 43 -16.71 0.67 -28.70
C VAL A 43 -17.24 1.16 -27.35
N ARG A 44 -18.19 0.43 -26.75
CA ARG A 44 -18.72 0.75 -25.41
C ARG A 44 -17.61 0.74 -24.38
N GLN A 45 -16.83 -0.34 -24.32
CA GLN A 45 -15.71 -0.49 -23.40
C GLN A 45 -14.66 0.61 -23.63
N TRP A 46 -14.35 0.94 -24.89
CA TRP A 46 -13.40 2.00 -25.22
C TRP A 46 -13.84 3.36 -24.67
N ARG A 47 -15.13 3.70 -24.80
CA ARG A 47 -15.71 4.96 -24.31
C ARG A 47 -16.05 4.99 -22.82
N ALA A 48 -16.14 3.83 -22.18
CA ALA A 48 -16.56 3.74 -20.79
C ALA A 48 -15.60 4.49 -19.86
N ARG A 49 -16.16 5.30 -18.97
CA ARG A 49 -15.45 6.10 -17.96
C ARG A 49 -16.27 6.18 -16.68
N VAL A 50 -15.60 6.30 -15.54
CA VAL A 50 -16.21 6.31 -14.21
C VAL A 50 -15.77 7.50 -13.38
N SER A 51 -16.64 7.94 -12.49
CA SER A 51 -16.35 8.92 -11.43
C SER A 51 -15.63 8.23 -10.28
N ILE A 52 -14.56 8.85 -9.78
CA ILE A 52 -13.75 8.31 -8.67
C ILE A 52 -13.63 9.34 -7.55
N LEU A 53 -13.81 8.90 -6.31
CA LEU A 53 -13.53 9.67 -5.10
C LEU A 53 -12.39 9.00 -4.33
N VAL A 54 -11.36 9.75 -4.01
CA VAL A 54 -10.26 9.33 -3.14
C VAL A 54 -10.37 10.10 -1.82
N VAL A 55 -10.48 9.37 -0.72
CA VAL A 55 -10.55 9.92 0.63
C VAL A 55 -9.20 9.73 1.31
N GLY A 56 -8.52 10.83 1.60
CA GLY A 56 -7.14 10.91 2.05
C GLY A 56 -6.19 11.37 0.93
N ALA A 57 -5.43 12.43 1.21
CA ALA A 57 -4.36 12.98 0.39
C ALA A 57 -2.96 12.67 0.98
N GLY A 58 -2.85 11.57 1.73
CA GLY A 58 -1.57 10.95 2.08
C GLY A 58 -0.79 10.47 0.84
N PRO A 59 0.46 9.98 0.99
CA PRO A 59 1.23 9.42 -0.13
C PRO A 59 0.47 8.34 -0.92
N VAL A 60 -0.22 7.43 -0.21
CA VAL A 60 -1.01 6.36 -0.83
C VAL A 60 -2.24 6.93 -1.54
N GLY A 61 -3.01 7.83 -0.92
CA GLY A 61 -4.19 8.43 -1.54
C GLY A 61 -3.87 9.25 -2.79
N LEU A 62 -2.83 10.09 -2.74
CA LEU A 62 -2.37 10.84 -3.93
C LEU A 62 -1.83 9.90 -5.02
N THR A 63 -1.17 8.81 -4.65
CA THR A 63 -0.76 7.81 -5.63
C THR A 63 -1.97 7.10 -6.24
N ALA A 64 -3.00 6.76 -5.46
CA ALA A 64 -4.24 6.18 -5.98
C ALA A 64 -4.94 7.12 -6.96
N ALA A 65 -4.94 8.42 -6.67
CA ALA A 65 -5.41 9.45 -7.59
C ALA A 65 -4.61 9.48 -8.91
N LEU A 66 -3.28 9.34 -8.85
CA LEU A 66 -2.45 9.24 -10.07
C LEU A 66 -2.71 7.96 -10.86
N VAL A 67 -2.86 6.81 -10.20
CA VAL A 67 -3.26 5.55 -10.85
C VAL A 67 -4.60 5.73 -11.57
N ALA A 68 -5.57 6.39 -10.91
CA ALA A 68 -6.85 6.71 -11.50
C ALA A 68 -6.70 7.56 -12.77
N VAL A 69 -5.96 8.67 -12.72
CA VAL A 69 -5.70 9.51 -13.90
C VAL A 69 -5.03 8.70 -15.01
N ARG A 70 -4.06 7.83 -14.68
CA ARG A 70 -3.28 7.06 -15.66
C ARG A 70 -4.10 5.99 -16.38
N SER A 71 -5.12 5.44 -15.72
CA SER A 71 -5.98 4.38 -16.26
C SER A 71 -6.72 4.77 -17.56
N GLY A 72 -6.90 6.06 -17.82
CA GLY A 72 -7.67 6.55 -18.98
C GLY A 72 -9.17 6.24 -18.94
N LYS A 73 -9.67 5.68 -17.83
CA LYS A 73 -11.07 5.29 -17.61
C LYS A 73 -11.79 6.18 -16.60
N VAL A 74 -11.24 7.35 -16.31
CA VAL A 74 -11.80 8.29 -15.35
C VAL A 74 -12.55 9.40 -16.07
N LEU A 75 -13.81 9.62 -15.67
CA LEU A 75 -14.63 10.72 -16.14
C LEU A 75 -14.32 11.98 -15.32
N ASN A 76 -14.37 11.86 -14.00
CA ASN A 76 -13.97 12.87 -13.05
C ASN A 76 -13.31 12.23 -11.83
N LEU A 77 -12.46 12.99 -11.15
CA LEU A 77 -11.73 12.57 -9.98
C LEU A 77 -11.89 13.61 -8.88
N THR A 78 -12.31 13.19 -7.70
CA THR A 78 -12.30 14.03 -6.50
C THR A 78 -11.31 13.45 -5.50
N VAL A 79 -10.39 14.27 -5.00
CA VAL A 79 -9.49 13.95 -3.89
C VAL A 79 -9.87 14.81 -2.71
N LEU A 80 -10.08 14.20 -1.56
CA LEU A 80 -10.57 14.87 -0.35
C LEU A 80 -9.65 14.53 0.83
N ASP A 81 -9.28 15.53 1.64
CA ASP A 81 -8.52 15.31 2.87
C ASP A 81 -8.94 16.33 3.93
N GLU A 82 -9.07 15.89 5.18
CA GLU A 82 -9.42 16.75 6.32
C GLU A 82 -8.37 17.83 6.57
N ARG A 83 -7.10 17.55 6.26
CA ARG A 83 -5.99 18.48 6.44
C ARG A 83 -5.97 19.51 5.32
N SER A 84 -5.72 20.75 5.70
CA SER A 84 -5.40 21.80 4.72
C SER A 84 -4.04 21.53 4.06
N ARG A 85 -3.80 22.15 2.89
CA ARG A 85 -2.52 22.01 2.18
C ARG A 85 -1.34 22.35 3.08
N ALA A 86 -1.41 23.46 3.82
CA ALA A 86 -0.33 23.87 4.73
C ALA A 86 0.03 22.78 5.77
N VAL A 87 -0.98 22.17 6.39
CA VAL A 87 -0.78 21.09 7.38
C VAL A 87 -0.25 19.83 6.72
N LEU A 88 -0.73 19.50 5.53
CA LEU A 88 -0.29 18.34 4.75
C LEU A 88 1.21 18.43 4.41
N LEU A 89 1.67 19.60 3.98
CA LEU A 89 3.03 19.81 3.48
C LEU A 89 4.06 20.07 4.60
N CYS A 90 3.65 20.66 5.73
CA CYS A 90 4.57 20.98 6.84
C CYS A 90 4.96 19.78 7.71
N ARG A 91 4.69 18.56 7.23
CA ARG A 91 4.95 17.33 7.96
C ARG A 91 6.45 17.03 8.07
N PRO A 92 6.97 16.75 9.28
CA PRO A 92 8.40 16.55 9.50
C PRO A 92 8.89 15.15 9.11
N GLN A 93 7.98 14.20 8.85
CA GLN A 93 8.35 12.82 8.58
C GLN A 93 9.04 12.66 7.23
N GLN A 94 10.01 11.76 7.17
CA GLN A 94 10.59 11.28 5.93
C GLN A 94 9.77 10.10 5.39
N ILE A 95 9.68 10.00 4.08
CA ILE A 95 9.28 8.78 3.38
C ILE A 95 10.50 8.20 2.67
N ALA A 96 10.59 6.88 2.64
CA ALA A 96 11.61 6.15 1.92
C ALA A 96 10.92 5.21 0.94
N LEU A 97 11.31 5.28 -0.33
CA LEU A 97 10.71 4.54 -1.42
C LEU A 97 11.72 3.48 -1.90
N ASP A 98 11.34 2.22 -1.75
CA ASP A 98 12.11 1.08 -2.21
C ASP A 98 12.07 0.96 -3.74
N PRO A 99 13.04 0.23 -4.37
CA PRO A 99 13.16 0.17 -5.82
C PRO A 99 11.88 -0.27 -6.55
N ARG A 100 11.07 -1.16 -5.95
CA ARG A 100 9.78 -1.57 -6.53
C ARG A 100 8.78 -0.42 -6.51
N SER A 101 8.69 0.32 -5.41
CA SER A 101 7.85 1.52 -5.31
C SER A 101 8.31 2.63 -6.26
N VAL A 102 9.62 2.86 -6.40
CA VAL A 102 10.18 3.80 -7.37
C VAL A 102 9.78 3.43 -8.79
N LYS A 103 9.97 2.16 -9.19
CA LYS A 103 9.59 1.67 -10.52
C LYS A 103 8.09 1.84 -10.79
N PHE A 104 7.25 1.54 -9.80
CA PHE A 104 5.80 1.73 -9.90
C PHE A 104 5.45 3.22 -10.11
N LEU A 105 6.01 4.11 -9.30
CA LEU A 105 5.76 5.56 -9.36
C LEU A 105 6.28 6.20 -10.65
N LEU A 106 7.44 5.76 -11.16
CA LEU A 106 7.94 6.15 -12.48
C LEU A 106 6.93 5.84 -13.58
N GLY A 107 6.28 4.67 -13.54
CA GLY A 107 5.21 4.29 -14.47
C GLY A 107 3.99 5.22 -14.43
N LEU A 108 3.76 5.89 -13.30
CA LEU A 108 2.69 6.88 -13.11
C LEU A 108 3.11 8.29 -13.52
N GLY A 109 4.36 8.49 -13.95
CA GLY A 109 4.89 9.80 -14.35
C GLY A 109 5.45 10.63 -13.19
N VAL A 110 5.79 10.00 -12.06
CA VAL A 110 6.53 10.66 -10.98
C VAL A 110 7.97 10.86 -11.42
N ASP A 111 8.35 12.12 -11.61
CA ASP A 111 9.73 12.51 -11.89
C ASP A 111 10.50 12.68 -10.58
N PHE A 112 11.37 11.74 -10.24
CA PHE A 112 12.18 11.80 -9.02
C PHE A 112 13.36 12.77 -9.12
N ASP A 113 13.80 13.15 -10.31
CA ASP A 113 14.90 14.09 -10.50
C ASP A 113 14.49 15.52 -10.14
N ASN A 114 13.18 15.79 -10.15
CA ASN A 114 12.59 17.07 -9.77
C ASN A 114 12.05 17.10 -8.32
N ILE A 115 12.39 16.10 -7.50
CA ILE A 115 11.96 16.03 -6.09
C ILE A 115 13.18 16.27 -5.19
N GLU A 116 13.08 17.23 -4.27
CA GLU A 116 14.10 17.42 -3.23
C GLU A 116 14.20 16.15 -2.38
N GLY A 117 15.34 15.47 -2.43
CA GLY A 117 15.57 14.23 -1.72
C GLY A 117 17.00 13.74 -1.89
N CYS A 118 17.24 12.50 -1.50
CA CYS A 118 18.51 11.84 -1.74
C CYS A 118 18.32 10.39 -2.19
N TRP A 119 19.26 9.92 -3.00
CA TRP A 119 19.35 8.54 -3.46
C TRP A 119 20.39 7.77 -2.68
N HIS A 120 20.09 6.52 -2.34
CA HIS A 120 21.07 5.58 -1.81
C HIS A 120 20.62 4.14 -2.09
N ASN A 121 21.48 3.31 -2.69
CA ASN A 121 21.20 1.91 -3.04
C ASN A 121 19.84 1.73 -3.74
N ASP A 122 19.57 2.53 -4.78
CA ASP A 122 18.30 2.54 -5.55
C ASP A 122 17.03 2.90 -4.76
N HIS A 123 17.17 3.30 -3.50
CA HIS A 123 16.09 3.86 -2.69
C HIS A 123 16.09 5.39 -2.80
N PHE A 124 14.90 5.97 -2.80
CA PHE A 124 14.72 7.42 -2.77
C PHE A 124 14.16 7.87 -1.44
N PHE A 125 14.78 8.88 -0.82
CA PHE A 125 14.41 9.42 0.48
C PHE A 125 14.04 10.88 0.35
N THR A 126 12.89 11.27 0.88
CA THR A 126 12.45 12.67 0.85
C THR A 126 11.53 12.98 2.03
N LYS A 127 11.32 14.27 2.32
CA LYS A 127 10.27 14.69 3.26
C LYS A 127 8.91 14.30 2.68
N ILE A 128 8.03 13.75 3.52
CA ILE A 128 6.70 13.34 3.09
C ILE A 128 5.92 14.49 2.45
N GLY A 129 6.04 15.71 2.99
CA GLY A 129 5.38 16.90 2.44
C GLY A 129 5.90 17.27 1.05
N VAL A 130 7.20 17.14 0.78
CA VAL A 130 7.77 17.40 -0.56
C VAL A 130 7.23 16.39 -1.57
N PHE A 131 7.21 15.11 -1.20
CA PHE A 131 6.63 14.06 -2.04
C PHE A 131 5.16 14.34 -2.35
N GLN A 132 4.36 14.66 -1.33
CA GLN A 132 2.94 14.96 -1.50
C GLN A 132 2.70 16.20 -2.37
N GLU A 133 3.51 17.25 -2.21
CA GLU A 133 3.44 18.45 -3.06
C GLU A 133 3.71 18.11 -4.53
N HIS A 134 4.71 17.28 -4.79
CA HIS A 134 5.01 16.84 -6.14
C HIS A 134 3.84 16.08 -6.77
N LEU A 135 3.25 15.11 -6.06
CA LEU A 135 2.09 14.36 -6.57
C LEU A 135 0.87 15.28 -6.81
N LEU A 136 0.64 16.26 -5.91
CA LEU A 136 -0.39 17.28 -6.08
C LEU A 136 -0.14 18.12 -7.34
N SER A 137 1.11 18.52 -7.60
CA SER A 137 1.47 19.30 -8.79
C SER A 137 1.17 18.54 -10.09
N ILE A 138 1.44 17.23 -10.13
CA ILE A 138 1.11 16.38 -11.28
C ILE A 138 -0.41 16.33 -11.48
N LEU A 139 -1.19 16.13 -10.42
CA LEU A 139 -2.65 16.14 -10.49
C LEU A 139 -3.20 17.50 -10.94
N GLU A 140 -2.60 18.60 -10.48
CA GLU A 140 -2.99 19.96 -10.86
C GLU A 140 -2.69 20.26 -12.34
N GLN A 141 -1.56 19.79 -12.87
CA GLN A 141 -1.27 19.87 -14.30
C GLN A 141 -2.32 19.12 -15.12
N ARG A 142 -2.77 17.96 -14.63
CA ARG A 142 -3.78 17.12 -15.29
C ARG A 142 -5.19 17.73 -15.30
N LYS A 143 -5.48 18.72 -14.44
CA LYS A 143 -6.75 19.47 -14.45
C LYS A 143 -7.06 20.14 -15.79
N GLN A 144 -6.04 20.43 -16.59
CA GLN A 144 -6.21 21.02 -17.92
C GLN A 144 -6.91 20.07 -18.91
N THR A 145 -6.84 18.76 -18.66
CA THR A 145 -7.32 17.71 -19.57
C THR A 145 -8.44 16.84 -18.99
N MET A 146 -8.66 16.90 -17.68
CA MET A 146 -9.62 16.06 -16.95
C MET A 146 -10.24 16.85 -15.80
N ASP A 147 -11.52 16.59 -15.48
CA ASP A 147 -12.18 17.18 -14.30
C ASP A 147 -11.61 16.55 -13.02
N ILE A 148 -10.66 17.26 -12.39
CA ILE A 148 -10.03 16.86 -11.13
C ILE A 148 -10.33 17.93 -10.07
N ARG A 149 -11.02 17.53 -9.00
CA ARG A 149 -11.32 18.36 -7.84
C ARG A 149 -10.44 17.93 -6.67
N ILE A 150 -9.71 18.87 -6.08
CA ILE A 150 -8.85 18.62 -4.92
C ILE A 150 -9.38 19.46 -3.77
N LEU A 151 -10.00 18.80 -2.79
CA LEU A 151 -10.72 19.38 -1.65
C LEU A 151 -9.93 19.12 -0.36
N LEU A 152 -8.84 19.87 -0.17
CA LEU A 152 -8.06 19.84 1.08
C LEU A 152 -8.75 20.72 2.15
N GLY A 153 -8.73 20.28 3.40
CA GLY A 153 -9.49 20.92 4.49
C GLY A 153 -10.95 20.47 4.57
N THR A 154 -11.33 19.41 3.87
CA THR A 154 -12.70 18.88 3.84
C THR A 154 -12.70 17.45 4.39
N LYS A 155 -13.44 17.19 5.47
CA LYS A 155 -13.55 15.85 6.05
C LYS A 155 -14.67 15.05 5.37
N PHE A 156 -14.43 13.76 5.14
CA PHE A 156 -15.47 12.85 4.65
C PHE A 156 -16.40 12.54 5.82
N THR A 157 -17.64 13.01 5.73
CA THR A 157 -18.65 12.94 6.78
C THR A 157 -19.99 12.54 6.20
N GLU A 158 -20.94 12.13 7.04
CA GLU A 158 -22.32 11.91 6.60
C GLU A 158 -22.93 13.16 5.95
N GLU A 159 -22.62 14.35 6.47
CA GLU A 159 -23.11 15.60 5.90
C GLU A 159 -22.54 15.83 4.49
N TYR A 160 -21.26 15.51 4.27
CA TYR A 160 -20.66 15.54 2.94
C TYR A 160 -21.38 14.58 1.98
N MET A 161 -21.64 13.35 2.44
CA MET A 161 -22.36 12.34 1.64
C MET A 161 -23.77 12.79 1.26
N ARG A 162 -24.52 13.42 2.20
CA ARG A 162 -25.87 13.94 1.95
C ARG A 162 -25.92 15.08 0.93
N LYS A 163 -24.79 15.78 0.71
CA LYS A 163 -24.68 16.86 -0.28
C LYS A 163 -24.49 16.34 -1.71
N ILE A 164 -24.15 15.06 -1.90
CA ILE A 164 -23.97 14.46 -3.22
C ILE A 164 -25.36 14.08 -3.77
N PRO A 165 -25.82 14.69 -4.88
CA PRO A 165 -27.10 14.35 -5.48
C PRO A 165 -27.18 12.87 -5.86
N GLN A 166 -28.39 12.29 -5.78
CA GLN A 166 -28.63 10.94 -6.28
C GLN A 166 -28.30 10.88 -7.79
N GLY A 167 -27.45 9.94 -8.19
CA GLY A 167 -26.95 9.82 -9.57
C GLY A 167 -25.58 10.47 -9.84
N GLU A 168 -25.10 11.35 -8.94
CA GLU A 168 -23.75 11.94 -9.03
C GLU A 168 -22.71 11.21 -8.17
N TRP A 169 -23.11 10.11 -7.52
CA TRP A 169 -22.22 9.32 -6.70
C TRP A 169 -21.02 8.79 -7.51
N PRO A 170 -19.82 8.82 -6.92
CA PRO A 170 -18.66 8.20 -7.51
C PRO A 170 -18.91 6.70 -7.68
N LYS A 171 -18.59 6.16 -8.86
CA LYS A 171 -18.64 4.71 -9.09
C LYS A 171 -17.59 3.95 -8.28
N ILE A 172 -16.46 4.60 -8.00
CA ILE A 172 -15.38 4.04 -7.18
C ILE A 172 -15.04 4.99 -6.05
N ILE A 173 -14.99 4.48 -4.82
CA ILE A 173 -14.42 5.17 -3.66
C ILE A 173 -13.15 4.44 -3.22
N VAL A 174 -12.04 5.16 -3.14
CA VAL A 174 -10.77 4.69 -2.56
C VAL A 174 -10.59 5.35 -1.21
N VAL A 175 -10.60 4.57 -0.13
CA VAL A 175 -10.38 5.04 1.24
C VAL A 175 -8.90 4.82 1.60
N ALA A 176 -8.19 5.92 1.79
CA ALA A 176 -6.76 5.98 2.11
C ALA A 176 -6.47 7.09 3.16
N ASP A 177 -7.38 7.27 4.11
CA ASP A 177 -7.36 8.30 5.16
C ASP A 177 -6.49 7.94 6.37
N GLY A 178 -5.82 6.79 6.33
CA GLY A 178 -4.80 6.40 7.29
C GLY A 178 -5.31 5.52 8.44
N SER A 179 -4.43 5.21 9.39
CA SER A 179 -4.72 4.33 10.52
C SER A 179 -5.79 4.87 11.49
N CYS A 180 -5.95 6.20 11.57
CA CYS A 180 -6.98 6.86 12.37
C CYS A 180 -8.20 7.30 11.54
N GLY A 181 -8.34 6.81 10.30
CA GLY A 181 -9.44 7.12 9.41
C GLY A 181 -10.77 6.51 9.84
N GLU A 182 -11.85 7.27 9.72
CA GLU A 182 -13.21 6.86 10.07
C GLU A 182 -14.09 6.59 8.83
N SER A 183 -13.60 6.90 7.63
CA SER A 183 -14.40 6.93 6.41
C SER A 183 -14.95 5.55 6.03
N SER A 184 -14.23 4.48 6.34
CA SER A 184 -14.70 3.11 6.11
C SER A 184 -15.98 2.82 6.89
N SER A 185 -16.06 3.31 8.13
CA SER A 185 -17.18 3.04 9.04
C SER A 185 -18.42 3.81 8.59
N LEU A 186 -18.23 5.03 8.09
CA LEU A 186 -19.30 5.83 7.47
C LEU A 186 -19.90 5.15 6.23
N LEU A 187 -19.08 4.39 5.49
CA LEU A 187 -19.50 3.59 4.33
C LEU A 187 -20.06 2.22 4.72
N GLY A 188 -20.19 1.91 6.02
CA GLY A 188 -20.68 0.62 6.51
C GLY A 188 -19.69 -0.54 6.29
N VAL A 189 -18.43 -0.27 5.95
CA VAL A 189 -17.41 -1.30 5.74
C VAL A 189 -16.84 -1.72 7.10
N CYS A 190 -16.84 -3.04 7.34
CA CYS A 190 -16.35 -3.65 8.56
C CYS A 190 -14.93 -3.15 8.94
N SER A 191 -14.78 -2.73 10.20
CA SER A 191 -13.54 -2.22 10.78
C SER A 191 -12.73 -3.28 11.53
N GLU A 192 -13.08 -4.57 11.39
CA GLU A 192 -12.35 -5.65 12.05
C GLU A 192 -10.99 -5.89 11.38
N TYR A 193 -9.96 -5.95 12.22
CA TYR A 193 -8.60 -6.30 11.83
C TYR A 193 -8.27 -7.73 12.26
N ILE A 194 -7.59 -8.45 11.38
CA ILE A 194 -6.84 -9.65 11.69
C ILE A 194 -5.45 -9.20 12.10
N VAL A 195 -4.96 -9.70 13.22
CA VAL A 195 -3.63 -9.40 13.75
C VAL A 195 -2.79 -10.67 13.66
N GLU A 196 -1.67 -10.58 12.97
CA GLU A 196 -0.75 -11.71 12.77
C GLU A 196 0.65 -11.36 13.28
N SER A 197 1.26 -12.32 13.96
CA SER A 197 2.66 -12.21 14.38
C SER A 197 3.60 -12.33 13.18
N CYS A 198 4.62 -11.48 13.14
CA CYS A 198 5.72 -11.59 12.18
C CYS A 198 6.90 -12.41 12.74
N ASN A 199 6.71 -13.14 13.85
CA ASN A 199 7.74 -13.95 14.50
C ASN A 199 9.03 -13.18 14.83
N ALA A 200 8.88 -11.91 15.23
CA ALA A 200 9.97 -11.03 15.59
C ALA A 200 9.60 -10.15 16.79
N TYR A 201 10.61 -9.68 17.49
CA TYR A 201 10.46 -8.67 18.52
C TYR A 201 11.15 -7.38 18.10
N GLY A 202 10.57 -6.24 18.44
CA GLY A 202 11.10 -4.94 18.08
C GLY A 202 10.88 -3.87 19.15
N ALA A 203 11.61 -2.77 18.99
CA ALA A 203 11.44 -1.55 19.75
C ALA A 203 11.76 -0.35 18.84
N ASN A 204 11.05 0.75 19.05
CA ASN A 204 11.24 1.98 18.30
C ASN A 204 11.70 3.10 19.22
N ALA A 205 12.48 4.03 18.69
CA ALA A 205 12.76 5.31 19.30
C ALA A 205 12.66 6.44 18.28
N ALA A 206 12.31 7.62 18.77
CA ALA A 206 12.27 8.87 18.04
C ALA A 206 13.11 9.90 18.80
N LEU A 207 14.02 10.55 18.08
CA LEU A 207 14.92 11.57 18.57
C LEU A 207 14.66 12.85 17.80
N GLN A 208 14.18 13.87 18.52
CA GLN A 208 14.04 15.21 17.98
C GLN A 208 15.25 16.06 18.34
N ARG A 209 15.84 16.72 17.33
CA ARG A 209 16.99 17.62 17.46
C ARG A 209 16.65 18.99 16.88
N PRO A 210 15.97 19.87 17.64
CA PRO A 210 15.41 21.13 17.13
C PRO A 210 16.43 22.08 16.47
N ASP A 211 17.68 21.97 16.87
CA ASP A 211 18.86 22.68 16.35
C ASP A 211 19.29 22.21 14.95
N GLN A 212 18.84 21.03 14.52
CA GLN A 212 19.20 20.44 13.23
C GLN A 212 18.20 20.80 12.14
N ARG A 213 18.68 20.79 10.88
CA ARG A 213 17.86 21.06 9.69
C ARG A 213 16.99 19.84 9.32
N GLN A 214 15.88 20.09 8.63
CA GLN A 214 15.00 19.05 8.09
C GLN A 214 15.53 18.52 6.74
N VAL A 215 16.74 17.95 6.73
CA VAL A 215 17.34 17.36 5.52
C VAL A 215 17.10 15.85 5.54
N PRO A 216 16.49 15.27 4.49
CA PRO A 216 16.36 13.82 4.35
C PRO A 216 17.73 13.14 4.42
N THR A 217 17.78 11.95 5.02
CA THR A 217 19.01 11.17 5.11
C THR A 217 18.78 9.73 4.66
N PRO A 218 19.78 9.09 4.03
CA PRO A 218 19.74 7.66 3.80
C PRO A 218 19.54 6.88 5.09
N GLU A 219 18.82 5.76 5.01
CA GLU A 219 18.72 4.82 6.10
C GLU A 219 20.09 4.18 6.38
N ILE A 220 20.45 4.10 7.66
CA ILE A 220 21.61 3.36 8.15
C ILE A 220 21.12 2.02 8.68
N ARG A 221 21.77 0.94 8.28
CA ARG A 221 21.52 -0.42 8.79
C ARG A 221 22.75 -0.95 9.50
N ALA A 222 22.54 -1.60 10.64
CA ALA A 222 23.55 -2.38 11.32
C ALA A 222 22.94 -3.71 11.76
N HIS A 223 23.68 -4.81 11.58
CA HIS A 223 23.19 -6.16 11.82
C HIS A 223 24.08 -6.89 12.81
N ASN A 224 23.56 -7.97 13.38
CA ASN A 224 24.27 -8.83 14.33
C ASN A 224 24.81 -8.07 15.56
N LEU A 225 24.01 -7.15 16.10
CA LEU A 225 24.34 -6.39 17.30
C LEU A 225 24.14 -7.21 18.56
N TYR A 226 25.02 -7.01 19.54
CA TYR A 226 24.95 -7.62 20.86
C TYR A 226 25.01 -6.54 21.93
N PHE A 227 24.09 -6.64 22.90
CA PHE A 227 24.05 -5.72 24.03
C PHE A 227 24.57 -6.43 25.28
N ASP A 228 25.64 -5.90 25.86
CA ASP A 228 26.07 -6.29 27.19
C ASP A 228 25.15 -5.64 28.22
N LEU A 229 24.35 -6.47 28.89
CA LEU A 229 23.42 -6.05 29.94
C LEU A 229 23.87 -6.56 31.33
N SER A 230 25.14 -6.91 31.49
CA SER A 230 25.73 -7.37 32.77
C SER A 230 25.55 -6.34 33.89
N ALA A 231 25.66 -5.04 33.57
CA ALA A 231 25.38 -3.94 34.50
C ALA A 231 23.93 -3.93 35.03
N TYR A 232 23.01 -4.62 34.36
CA TYR A 232 21.61 -4.79 34.77
C TYR A 232 21.32 -6.19 35.33
N GLY A 233 22.37 -6.96 35.65
CA GLY A 233 22.27 -8.31 36.23
C GLY A 233 22.08 -9.42 35.18
N ILE A 234 22.42 -9.19 33.91
CA ILE A 234 22.39 -10.22 32.86
C ILE A 234 23.79 -10.62 32.45
N ASP A 235 24.25 -11.72 33.03
CA ASP A 235 25.50 -12.33 32.60
C ASP A 235 25.28 -13.20 31.36
N VAL A 236 25.65 -12.64 30.20
CA VAL A 236 25.62 -13.36 28.91
C VAL A 236 26.79 -14.35 28.80
N ASN A 237 27.84 -14.19 29.62
CA ASN A 237 29.06 -15.02 29.60
C ASN A 237 28.86 -16.48 30.04
N ASN A 238 27.72 -16.83 30.67
CA ASN A 238 27.38 -18.22 31.01
C ASN A 238 26.64 -18.98 29.89
N ALA A 239 26.40 -18.37 28.73
CA ALA A 239 25.76 -19.03 27.58
C ALA A 239 26.71 -19.91 26.74
N GLY A 240 27.95 -20.11 27.19
CA GLY A 240 28.98 -20.89 26.50
C GLY A 240 28.80 -22.42 26.53
N LYS A 241 27.71 -22.97 27.06
CA LYS A 241 27.52 -24.44 27.19
C LYS A 241 26.17 -25.01 26.70
N GLU A 242 25.25 -24.20 26.20
CA GLU A 242 23.91 -24.68 25.78
C GLU A 242 23.58 -24.45 24.29
N ALA A 243 24.53 -24.02 23.46
CA ALA A 243 24.32 -23.91 22.02
C ALA A 243 25.12 -24.98 21.28
N SER A 244 24.43 -26.02 20.79
CA SER A 244 24.96 -26.95 19.80
C SER A 244 25.36 -26.17 18.52
N PRO A 245 26.53 -26.45 17.92
CA PRO A 245 27.03 -25.75 16.74
C PRO A 245 26.40 -26.33 15.46
N GLN A 246 25.08 -26.29 15.36
CA GLN A 246 24.37 -26.64 14.13
C GLN A 246 23.60 -25.43 13.61
N LEU A 247 24.09 -24.91 12.47
CA LEU A 247 23.80 -23.64 11.78
C LEU A 247 24.35 -22.36 12.44
N GLY A 248 25.45 -21.84 11.87
CA GLY A 248 26.19 -20.66 12.31
C GLY A 248 25.50 -19.29 12.18
N MET A 249 24.29 -19.13 12.72
CA MET A 249 23.68 -17.82 12.92
C MET A 249 23.28 -17.69 14.39
N ARG A 250 24.08 -16.95 15.18
CA ARG A 250 23.57 -16.36 16.42
C ARG A 250 22.69 -15.17 15.99
N PRO A 251 21.36 -15.17 16.18
CA PRO A 251 20.53 -14.05 15.78
C PRO A 251 20.82 -12.87 16.73
N GLY A 252 21.61 -11.92 16.25
CA GLY A 252 21.82 -10.64 16.94
C GLY A 252 20.65 -9.69 16.71
N PHE A 253 20.73 -8.50 17.30
CA PHE A 253 19.79 -7.44 16.98
C PHE A 253 20.17 -6.75 15.66
N HIS A 254 19.15 -6.25 14.97
CA HIS A 254 19.25 -5.47 13.75
C HIS A 254 18.73 -4.07 14.05
N LEU A 255 19.53 -3.08 13.71
CA LEU A 255 19.28 -1.67 13.95
C LEU A 255 19.09 -0.96 12.62
N LYS A 256 18.11 -0.06 12.61
CA LYS A 256 17.93 0.93 11.57
C LYS A 256 17.88 2.32 12.15
N ILE A 257 18.52 3.27 11.48
CA ILE A 257 18.41 4.70 11.78
C ILE A 257 17.99 5.42 10.50
N TYR A 258 16.84 6.10 10.53
CA TYR A 258 16.27 6.79 9.37
C TYR A 258 15.59 8.10 9.79
N GLY A 259 15.02 8.83 8.83
CA GLY A 259 14.41 10.13 9.06
C GLY A 259 15.31 11.29 8.61
N THR A 260 15.02 12.48 9.10
CA THR A 260 15.79 13.69 8.77
C THR A 260 16.87 13.97 9.82
N PHE A 261 17.81 14.88 9.56
CA PHE A 261 18.72 15.31 10.63
C PHE A 261 17.97 15.88 11.85
N ARG A 262 16.83 16.53 11.66
CA ARG A 262 16.01 17.02 12.78
C ARG A 262 15.23 15.93 13.51
N ASN A 263 14.68 14.96 12.79
CA ASN A 263 13.83 13.91 13.35
C ASN A 263 14.38 12.55 12.96
N ARG A 264 15.16 11.95 13.86
CA ARG A 264 15.71 10.62 13.68
C ARG A 264 14.79 9.59 14.30
N TYR A 265 14.57 8.51 13.59
CA TYR A 265 13.88 7.34 14.08
C TYR A 265 14.87 6.19 14.12
N ILE A 266 14.75 5.38 15.17
CA ILE A 266 15.63 4.25 15.41
C ILE A 266 14.74 3.04 15.63
N ALA A 267 14.93 2.01 14.82
CA ALA A 267 14.20 0.76 14.94
C ALA A 267 15.19 -0.35 15.27
N LEU A 268 14.91 -1.08 16.34
CA LEU A 268 15.69 -2.21 16.79
C LEU A 268 14.81 -3.45 16.71
N ALA A 269 15.27 -4.51 16.06
CA ALA A 269 14.54 -5.76 15.94
C ALA A 269 15.43 -6.99 16.06
N CYS A 270 14.84 -8.11 16.44
CA CYS A 270 15.47 -9.41 16.37
C CYS A 270 14.43 -10.48 16.01
N PRO A 271 14.84 -11.58 15.37
CA PRO A 271 13.99 -12.76 15.24
C PRO A 271 13.48 -13.24 16.60
N SER A 272 12.29 -13.83 16.63
CA SER A 272 11.76 -14.44 17.85
C SER A 272 12.74 -15.51 18.33
N SER A 273 13.19 -15.38 19.57
CA SER A 273 14.14 -16.31 20.18
C SER A 273 13.96 -16.37 21.69
N ASP A 274 14.44 -17.46 22.26
CA ASP A 274 14.45 -17.73 23.70
C ASP A 274 15.71 -17.21 24.41
N ALA A 275 16.49 -16.37 23.73
CA ALA A 275 17.69 -15.76 24.29
C ALA A 275 17.35 -14.98 25.57
N ARG A 276 18.18 -15.17 26.62
CA ARG A 276 17.98 -14.52 27.94
C ARG A 276 17.82 -13.01 27.83
N VAL A 277 18.65 -12.38 26.99
CA VAL A 277 18.60 -10.92 26.72
C VAL A 277 17.26 -10.51 26.11
N VAL A 278 16.76 -11.25 25.11
CA VAL A 278 15.48 -10.96 24.44
C VAL A 278 14.31 -11.13 25.43
N ARG A 279 14.30 -12.23 26.19
CA ARG A 279 13.29 -12.44 27.24
C ARG A 279 13.30 -11.32 28.27
N PHE A 280 14.46 -10.92 28.76
CA PHE A 280 14.55 -9.83 29.73
C PHE A 280 14.04 -8.51 29.18
N LEU A 281 14.48 -8.10 27.98
CA LEU A 281 14.05 -6.84 27.38
C LEU A 281 12.56 -6.84 27.03
N ARG A 282 11.92 -8.01 26.89
CA ARG A 282 10.47 -8.16 26.72
C ARG A 282 9.71 -8.05 28.06
N TYR A 283 10.18 -8.72 29.11
CA TYR A 283 9.44 -8.81 30.38
C TYR A 283 9.74 -7.68 31.37
N THR A 284 10.86 -6.98 31.21
CA THR A 284 11.28 -5.90 32.11
C THR A 284 11.03 -4.53 31.46
N PRO A 285 9.89 -3.87 31.74
CA PRO A 285 9.62 -2.54 31.20
C PRO A 285 10.50 -1.49 31.89
N ASN A 286 11.66 -1.20 31.31
CA ASN A 286 12.59 -0.21 31.84
C ASN A 286 13.04 0.77 30.77
N SER A 287 12.48 1.99 30.83
CA SER A 287 12.83 3.06 29.88
C SER A 287 14.30 3.50 29.96
N SER A 288 14.97 3.36 31.11
CA SER A 288 16.38 3.73 31.23
C SER A 288 17.28 2.79 30.45
N ILE A 289 17.04 1.47 30.54
CA ILE A 289 17.75 0.45 29.77
C ILE A 289 17.55 0.67 28.26
N MET A 290 16.29 0.83 27.83
CA MET A 290 15.98 1.07 26.42
C MET A 290 16.58 2.38 25.91
N LYS A 291 16.51 3.47 26.70
CA LYS A 291 17.15 4.75 26.35
C LYS A 291 18.65 4.60 26.19
N ASN A 292 19.32 3.89 27.09
CA ASN A 292 20.76 3.64 27.00
C ASN A 292 21.10 2.82 25.75
N ILE A 293 20.34 1.76 25.44
CA ILE A 293 20.51 0.98 24.21
C ILE A 293 20.39 1.88 22.98
N PHE A 294 19.34 2.70 22.88
CA PHE A 294 19.13 3.57 21.73
C PHE A 294 20.15 4.72 21.64
N HIS A 295 20.55 5.28 22.77
CA HIS A 295 21.56 6.33 22.86
C HIS A 295 22.93 5.83 22.38
N GLU A 296 23.39 4.69 22.91
CA GLU A 296 24.66 4.07 22.51
C GLU A 296 24.60 3.62 21.04
N SER A 297 23.50 2.99 20.63
CA SER A 297 23.30 2.56 19.23
C SER A 297 23.35 3.75 18.28
N PHE A 298 22.68 4.85 18.61
CA PHE A 298 22.72 6.05 17.78
C PHE A 298 24.14 6.63 17.71
N ASN A 299 24.81 6.79 18.85
CA ASN A 299 26.14 7.39 18.90
C ASN A 299 27.22 6.54 18.22
N ALA A 300 27.05 5.23 18.19
CA ALA A 300 27.93 4.29 17.51
C ALA A 300 27.73 4.29 15.99
N TYR A 301 26.49 4.38 15.51
CA TYR A 301 26.15 4.17 14.09
C TYR A 301 25.67 5.41 13.33
N LYS A 302 25.51 6.57 13.98
CA LYS A 302 25.18 7.83 13.29
C LYS A 302 26.20 8.16 12.19
N THR A 303 25.83 9.03 11.27
CA THR A 303 26.80 9.57 10.31
C THR A 303 27.81 10.49 11.00
N ASP A 304 28.99 10.67 10.39
CA ASP A 304 30.07 11.49 10.96
C ASP A 304 29.68 12.96 11.14
N ILE A 305 28.86 13.47 10.21
CA ILE A 305 28.36 14.85 10.22
C ILE A 305 27.28 15.11 11.28
N GLU A 306 26.69 14.07 11.86
CA GLU A 306 25.67 14.22 12.89
C GLU A 306 26.29 14.44 14.26
N PRO A 307 25.76 15.36 15.08
CA PRO A 307 26.21 15.49 16.45
C PRO A 307 25.85 14.24 17.26
N ARG A 308 26.69 13.92 18.25
CA ARG A 308 26.38 12.90 19.26
C ARG A 308 25.18 13.35 20.10
N VAL A 309 24.36 12.39 20.50
CA VAL A 309 23.35 12.59 21.53
C VAL A 309 24.09 12.72 22.86
N SER A 310 24.00 13.91 23.46
CA SER A 310 24.48 14.22 24.80
C SER A 310 23.35 14.10 25.82
N ASP A 311 23.70 14.21 27.10
CA ASP A 311 22.72 14.24 28.21
C ASP A 311 21.69 15.37 28.07
N LEU A 312 22.02 16.45 27.36
CA LEU A 312 21.11 17.56 27.06
C LEU A 312 20.05 17.20 26.02
N THR A 313 20.36 16.26 25.11
CA THR A 313 19.46 15.80 24.05
C THR A 313 18.71 14.52 24.42
N LEU A 314 19.16 13.80 25.45
CA LEU A 314 18.54 12.57 25.95
C LEU A 314 17.06 12.76 26.39
N PRO A 315 16.62 13.91 26.94
CA PRO A 315 15.21 14.15 27.23
C PRO A 315 14.31 14.15 25.98
N HIS A 316 14.86 14.47 24.80
CA HIS A 316 14.14 14.46 23.53
C HIS A 316 14.09 13.07 22.87
N LEU A 317 14.73 12.06 23.48
CA LEU A 317 14.65 10.67 23.05
C LEU A 317 13.39 10.00 23.64
N GLN A 318 12.40 9.77 22.80
CA GLN A 318 11.23 8.96 23.11
C GLN A 318 11.49 7.54 22.62
N CYS A 319 11.27 6.53 23.46
CA CYS A 319 11.51 5.15 23.06
C CYS A 319 10.49 4.19 23.68
N SER A 320 10.36 3.01 23.05
CA SER A 320 9.67 1.87 23.66
C SER A 320 10.30 1.53 25.01
N ARG A 321 9.46 1.12 25.97
CA ARG A 321 9.92 0.76 27.33
C ARG A 321 10.43 -0.68 27.44
N ARG A 322 10.17 -1.48 26.41
CA ARG A 322 10.49 -2.91 26.28
C ARG A 322 10.45 -3.31 24.81
N LEU A 323 10.95 -4.49 24.50
CA LEU A 323 10.63 -5.16 23.24
C LEU A 323 9.14 -5.53 23.21
N PHE A 324 8.52 -5.33 22.05
CA PHE A 324 7.17 -5.78 21.75
C PHE A 324 7.19 -6.72 20.55
N GLU A 325 6.16 -7.57 20.45
CA GLU A 325 6.01 -8.44 19.29
C GLU A 325 5.64 -7.63 18.06
N VAL A 326 6.39 -7.84 16.98
CA VAL A 326 6.11 -7.21 15.68
C VAL A 326 4.90 -7.92 15.08
N MET A 327 3.84 -7.15 14.88
CA MET A 327 2.55 -7.63 14.39
C MET A 327 2.10 -6.82 13.18
N LEU A 328 1.62 -7.54 12.17
CA LEU A 328 0.92 -6.97 11.03
C LEU A 328 -0.59 -7.05 11.28
N SER A 329 -1.22 -5.88 11.34
CA SER A 329 -2.68 -5.76 11.39
C SER A 329 -3.21 -5.48 10.00
N HIS A 330 -4.15 -6.28 9.50
CA HIS A 330 -4.82 -6.02 8.22
C HIS A 330 -6.32 -6.25 8.32
N ARG A 331 -7.10 -5.50 7.54
CA ARG A 331 -8.56 -5.60 7.60
C ARG A 331 -9.05 -6.91 7.02
N ARG A 332 -10.06 -7.49 7.69
CA ARG A 332 -10.79 -8.66 7.16
C ARG A 332 -11.49 -8.34 5.83
N VAL A 333 -11.97 -7.11 5.68
CA VAL A 333 -12.65 -6.61 4.48
C VAL A 333 -11.91 -5.38 3.96
N THR A 334 -11.31 -5.50 2.78
CA THR A 334 -10.56 -4.41 2.12
C THR A 334 -11.27 -3.84 0.89
N ALA A 335 -12.39 -4.44 0.49
CA ALA A 335 -13.23 -3.94 -0.58
C ALA A 335 -14.69 -4.32 -0.32
N ALA A 336 -15.62 -3.48 -0.78
CA ALA A 336 -17.06 -3.67 -0.59
C ALA A 336 -17.83 -3.12 -1.79
N PHE A 337 -19.05 -3.64 -2.01
CA PHE A 337 -20.00 -3.11 -2.98
C PHE A 337 -21.22 -2.58 -2.24
N ILE A 338 -21.61 -1.34 -2.52
CA ILE A 338 -22.82 -0.73 -1.99
C ILE A 338 -23.87 -0.77 -3.09
N GLU A 339 -24.85 -1.69 -2.97
CA GLU A 339 -25.81 -2.01 -4.04
C GLU A 339 -26.74 -0.85 -4.38
N GLY A 340 -27.26 -0.14 -3.36
CA GLY A 340 -28.24 0.94 -3.55
C GLY A 340 -27.73 2.06 -4.45
N GLU A 341 -26.47 2.44 -4.27
CA GLU A 341 -25.80 3.50 -5.02
C GLU A 341 -24.90 2.95 -6.15
N ASN A 342 -24.77 1.62 -6.25
CA ASN A 342 -23.91 0.91 -7.19
C ASN A 342 -22.47 1.47 -7.18
N ILE A 343 -21.84 1.42 -5.99
CA ILE A 343 -20.51 1.95 -5.69
C ILE A 343 -19.57 0.81 -5.31
N ALA A 344 -18.39 0.79 -5.93
CA ALA A 344 -17.29 -0.08 -5.52
C ALA A 344 -16.36 0.68 -4.56
N VAL A 345 -16.18 0.16 -3.34
CA VAL A 345 -15.31 0.75 -2.31
C VAL A 345 -14.06 -0.11 -2.15
N THR A 346 -12.89 0.53 -2.07
CA THR A 346 -11.61 -0.12 -1.77
C THR A 346 -10.88 0.62 -0.66
N LEU A 347 -10.19 -0.12 0.21
CA LEU A 347 -9.40 0.43 1.31
C LEU A 347 -7.93 0.19 1.02
N GLU A 348 -7.11 1.22 1.18
CA GLU A 348 -5.68 1.20 0.83
C GLU A 348 -4.80 1.87 1.89
N GLY A 349 -3.50 1.55 1.86
CA GLY A 349 -2.55 2.09 2.82
C GLY A 349 -2.84 1.64 4.24
N GLU A 350 -2.61 2.55 5.20
CA GLU A 350 -2.86 2.28 6.62
C GLU A 350 -4.35 2.10 6.94
N ALA A 351 -5.27 2.53 6.07
CA ALA A 351 -6.69 2.21 6.25
C ALA A 351 -6.98 0.71 6.03
N ALA A 352 -6.09 0.00 5.32
CA ALA A 352 -6.22 -1.43 5.03
C ALA A 352 -5.26 -2.29 5.87
N ARG A 353 -4.02 -1.83 6.07
CA ARG A 353 -2.97 -2.63 6.70
C ARG A 353 -1.93 -1.75 7.38
N VAL A 354 -1.56 -2.11 8.62
CA VAL A 354 -0.67 -1.34 9.50
C VAL A 354 0.29 -2.30 10.19
N LEU A 355 1.57 -1.96 10.19
CA LEU A 355 2.59 -2.63 10.97
C LEU A 355 2.81 -1.85 12.27
N ASN A 356 2.81 -2.52 13.43
CA ASN A 356 3.06 -1.86 14.72
C ASN A 356 4.55 -1.52 14.97
N PHE A 357 5.39 -1.72 13.96
CA PHE A 357 6.84 -1.54 13.97
C PHE A 357 7.23 -0.71 12.76
N ASP A 358 8.20 0.19 12.92
CA ASP A 358 8.59 1.08 11.84
C ASP A 358 9.84 0.52 11.18
N THR A 359 9.69 0.11 9.92
CA THR A 359 10.73 -0.58 9.15
C THR A 359 11.66 0.38 8.41
N GLY A 360 11.43 1.70 8.51
CA GLY A 360 12.18 2.72 7.76
C GLY A 360 11.88 2.65 6.26
N CYS A 361 12.88 2.29 5.45
CA CYS A 361 12.75 2.06 4.00
C CYS A 361 12.15 0.70 3.62
N GLY A 362 11.49 0.04 4.56
CA GLY A 362 10.86 -1.25 4.33
C GLY A 362 9.74 -1.20 3.31
N VAL A 363 9.09 -2.34 3.13
CA VAL A 363 8.06 -2.52 2.13
C VAL A 363 6.93 -1.50 2.30
N ASN A 364 6.73 -0.64 1.30
CA ASN A 364 5.60 0.29 1.25
C ASN A 364 4.30 -0.47 0.94
N LEU A 365 3.76 -1.16 1.95
CA LEU A 365 2.58 -2.01 1.84
C LEU A 365 1.37 -1.30 1.21
N GLY A 366 1.22 -0.01 1.50
CA GLY A 366 0.18 0.82 0.89
C GLY A 366 0.34 0.99 -0.62
N LEU A 367 1.56 1.29 -1.09
CA LEU A 367 1.83 1.44 -2.53
C LEU A 367 1.69 0.12 -3.27
N ARG A 368 2.14 -1.00 -2.68
CA ARG A 368 1.93 -2.35 -3.25
C ARG A 368 0.45 -2.70 -3.41
N GLY A 369 -0.41 -2.21 -2.52
CA GLY A 369 -1.86 -2.36 -2.66
C GLY A 369 -2.40 -1.76 -3.95
N LEU A 370 -1.81 -0.66 -4.40
CA LEU A 370 -2.25 0.10 -5.58
C LEU A 370 -1.81 -0.51 -6.92
N GLU A 371 -0.90 -1.48 -6.94
CA GLU A 371 -0.41 -2.10 -8.17
C GLU A 371 -1.52 -2.76 -9.00
N SER A 372 -2.60 -3.23 -8.35
CA SER A 372 -3.80 -3.78 -9.02
C SER A 372 -4.90 -2.76 -9.30
N SER A 373 -4.74 -1.51 -8.88
CA SER A 373 -5.82 -0.51 -8.93
C SER A 373 -6.15 -0.06 -10.36
N GLU A 374 -5.17 -0.02 -11.27
CA GLU A 374 -5.43 0.33 -12.67
C GLU A 374 -6.37 -0.69 -13.34
N GLU A 375 -6.07 -1.98 -13.19
CA GLU A 375 -6.89 -3.07 -13.71
C GLU A 375 -8.29 -3.07 -13.07
N PHE A 376 -8.35 -2.84 -11.75
CA PHE A 376 -9.63 -2.72 -11.04
C PHE A 376 -10.50 -1.60 -11.60
N ILE A 377 -9.94 -0.39 -11.77
CA ILE A 377 -10.66 0.75 -12.35
C ILE A 377 -11.14 0.43 -13.76
N TYR A 378 -10.28 -0.19 -14.57
CA TYR A 378 -10.67 -0.61 -15.91
C TYR A 378 -11.87 -1.56 -15.90
N LYS A 379 -11.81 -2.63 -15.09
CA LYS A 379 -12.87 -3.63 -15.00
C LYS A 379 -14.19 -3.03 -14.54
N VAL A 380 -14.17 -2.22 -13.48
CA VAL A 380 -15.37 -1.53 -12.98
C VAL A 380 -15.93 -0.56 -14.03
N ALA A 381 -15.07 0.16 -14.75
CA ALA A 381 -15.53 1.05 -15.81
C ALA A 381 -16.19 0.32 -16.96
N THR A 382 -15.70 -0.87 -17.32
CA THR A 382 -16.23 -1.66 -18.43
C THR A 382 -17.31 -2.67 -18.05
N ALA A 383 -17.66 -2.74 -16.76
CA ALA A 383 -18.65 -3.67 -16.23
C ALA A 383 -20.01 -3.50 -16.92
N VAL A 384 -20.59 -4.62 -17.34
CA VAL A 384 -21.91 -4.69 -17.98
C VAL A 384 -23.00 -4.84 -16.94
N ASP A 385 -22.70 -5.62 -15.88
CA ASP A 385 -23.60 -5.89 -14.79
C ASP A 385 -22.88 -5.88 -13.44
N GLN A 386 -23.64 -6.16 -12.37
CA GLN A 386 -23.11 -6.22 -11.02
C GLN A 386 -22.12 -7.37 -10.81
N SER A 387 -22.25 -8.47 -11.56
CA SER A 387 -21.35 -9.63 -11.45
C SER A 387 -19.92 -9.25 -11.85
N ASP A 388 -19.77 -8.47 -12.93
CA ASP A 388 -18.46 -7.97 -13.36
C ASP A 388 -17.77 -7.10 -12.28
N ILE A 389 -18.55 -6.27 -11.58
CA ILE A 389 -18.05 -5.43 -10.48
C ILE A 389 -17.60 -6.31 -9.30
N ILE A 390 -18.40 -7.32 -8.95
CA ILE A 390 -18.08 -8.27 -7.88
C ILE A 390 -16.81 -9.06 -8.24
N GLU A 391 -16.63 -9.46 -9.49
CA GLU A 391 -15.40 -10.12 -9.95
C GLU A 391 -14.18 -9.20 -9.81
N ALA A 392 -14.31 -7.94 -10.21
CA ALA A 392 -13.25 -6.94 -10.04
C ALA A 392 -12.88 -6.74 -8.57
N LEU A 393 -13.88 -6.66 -7.68
CA LEU A 393 -13.68 -6.58 -6.23
C LEU A 393 -13.02 -7.84 -5.67
N ALA A 394 -13.43 -9.02 -6.13
CA ALA A 394 -12.84 -10.29 -5.70
C ALA A 394 -11.35 -10.37 -6.08
N ALA A 395 -10.99 -9.96 -7.30
CA ALA A 395 -9.61 -9.86 -7.73
C ALA A 395 -8.82 -8.86 -6.84
N LYS A 396 -9.43 -7.72 -6.50
CA LYS A 396 -8.81 -6.72 -5.62
C LYS A 396 -8.57 -7.25 -4.20
N ILE A 397 -9.54 -7.97 -3.63
CA ILE A 397 -9.42 -8.63 -2.32
C ILE A 397 -8.30 -9.68 -2.36
N LYS A 398 -8.23 -10.47 -3.43
CA LYS A 398 -7.17 -11.48 -3.62
C LYS A 398 -5.78 -10.84 -3.65
N HIS A 399 -5.61 -9.76 -4.42
CA HIS A 399 -4.35 -9.01 -4.44
C HIS A 399 -3.98 -8.47 -3.05
N SER A 400 -4.95 -7.87 -2.34
CA SER A 400 -4.69 -7.35 -1.00
C SER A 400 -4.22 -8.43 -0.03
N LYS A 401 -4.79 -9.64 -0.09
CA LYS A 401 -4.34 -10.80 0.70
C LYS A 401 -2.93 -11.24 0.31
N GLN A 402 -2.61 -11.26 -0.98
CA GLN A 402 -1.28 -11.61 -1.47
C GLN A 402 -0.20 -10.65 -0.95
N VAL A 403 -0.49 -9.34 -0.89
CA VAL A 403 0.46 -8.35 -0.34
C VAL A 403 0.76 -8.62 1.15
N VAL A 404 -0.25 -9.01 1.93
CA VAL A 404 -0.11 -9.38 3.34
C VAL A 404 0.74 -10.64 3.50
N GLU A 405 0.42 -11.71 2.75
CA GLU A 405 1.16 -12.98 2.81
C GLU A 405 2.62 -12.81 2.34
N GLU A 406 2.85 -12.09 1.24
CA GLU A 406 4.21 -11.81 0.74
C GLU A 406 5.04 -11.10 1.82
N PHE A 407 4.45 -10.13 2.53
CA PHE A 407 5.13 -9.42 3.59
C PHE A 407 5.43 -10.30 4.80
N LYS A 408 4.48 -11.14 5.20
CA LYS A 408 4.61 -12.05 6.34
C LYS A 408 5.72 -13.08 6.12
N PHE A 409 5.81 -13.66 4.92
CA PHE A 409 6.81 -14.69 4.64
C PHE A 409 8.20 -14.14 4.33
N HIS A 410 8.29 -13.00 3.62
CA HIS A 410 9.57 -12.50 3.13
C HIS A 410 9.81 -11.02 3.45
N GLY A 411 8.75 -10.22 3.56
CA GLY A 411 8.84 -8.78 3.69
C GLY A 411 9.57 -8.30 4.95
N LEU A 412 9.26 -8.85 6.14
CA LEU A 412 9.96 -8.42 7.35
C LEU A 412 11.44 -8.84 7.34
N ALA A 413 11.74 -10.06 6.90
CA ALA A 413 13.11 -10.56 6.82
C ALA A 413 13.95 -9.72 5.85
N ALA A 414 13.48 -9.55 4.61
CA ALA A 414 14.18 -8.77 3.59
C ALA A 414 14.28 -7.27 3.94
N SER A 415 13.33 -6.74 4.70
CA SER A 415 13.36 -5.32 5.07
C SER A 415 14.20 -5.04 6.30
N VAL A 416 14.29 -5.94 7.28
CA VAL A 416 14.89 -5.66 8.60
C VAL A 416 16.14 -6.50 8.88
N PHE A 417 16.16 -7.75 8.43
CA PHE A 417 17.20 -8.72 8.80
C PHE A 417 18.27 -8.92 7.71
N GLU A 418 17.97 -8.48 6.48
CA GLU A 418 18.86 -8.41 5.32
C GLU A 418 19.15 -6.95 4.94
#